data_AF-A0A932A5E5-F1
#
_entry.id   AF-A0A932A5E5-F1
#
_cell.length_a   1.000
_cell.length_b   1.000
_cell.length_c   1.000
_cell.angle_alpha   90.00
_cell.angle_beta   90.00
_cell.angle_gamma   90.00
#
_symmetry.space_group_name_H-M   'P 1'
#
loop_
_entity.id
_entity.type
_entity.pdbx_description
1 polymer ?
#
loop_
_entity_poly.entity_id
_entity_poly.type
_entity_poly.pdbx_seq_one_letter_code
_entity_poly.pdbx_strand_id
1 'polypeptide(L)'
;MDNFNNASLLKRNAIWLVVLVALVIFGLLLFKGWDKIVNDEIDGMITITGNFGCLPLKEGVAPRESCALGVRSRNGLYYALDISRIQDANLDLKAEDMIAVTGTLKQESEIPTPGWVDYNVAGVVLVNTLLRTR
;
A
#
# COMPACT_ATOMS: atom_id res chain seq x y z
N MET A 1 26.36 -39.44 -43.10
CA MET A 1 27.65 -39.01 -42.52
C MET A 1 27.60 -37.48 -42.53
N ASP A 2 26.91 -36.86 -41.57
CA ASP A 2 26.44 -35.47 -41.73
C ASP A 2 26.79 -34.63 -40.50
N ASN A 3 28.09 -34.49 -40.21
CA ASN A 3 28.53 -33.79 -39.00
C ASN A 3 29.70 -32.81 -39.17
N PHE A 4 30.01 -32.35 -40.39
CA PHE A 4 31.18 -31.50 -40.62
C PHE A 4 30.92 -30.07 -41.10
N ASN A 5 29.66 -29.61 -41.23
CA ASN A 5 29.38 -28.25 -41.75
C ASN A 5 28.95 -27.19 -40.71
N ASN A 6 28.79 -27.54 -39.44
CA ASN A 6 28.26 -26.61 -38.44
C ASN A 6 29.34 -25.81 -37.67
N ALA A 7 30.61 -26.20 -37.74
CA ALA A 7 31.65 -25.63 -36.87
C ALA A 7 32.15 -24.22 -37.27
N SER A 8 32.11 -23.85 -38.56
CA SER A 8 32.63 -22.54 -39.02
C SER A 8 31.60 -21.41 -38.92
N LEU A 9 30.31 -21.72 -39.12
CA LEU A 9 29.21 -20.77 -38.95
C LEU A 9 28.92 -20.47 -37.47
N LEU A 10 29.06 -21.47 -36.58
CA LEU A 10 28.89 -21.29 -35.14
C LEU A 10 29.90 -20.31 -34.54
N LYS A 11 31.18 -20.36 -34.93
CA LYS A 11 32.20 -19.44 -34.39
C LYS A 11 31.97 -17.98 -34.76
N ARG A 12 31.49 -17.71 -35.98
CA ARG A 12 31.25 -16.33 -36.45
C ARG A 12 29.96 -15.76 -35.89
N ASN A 13 28.94 -16.61 -35.67
CA ASN A 13 27.65 -16.21 -35.11
C ASN A 13 27.58 -16.32 -33.58
N ALA A 14 28.57 -16.95 -32.93
CA ALA A 14 28.61 -17.09 -31.47
C ALA A 14 28.64 -15.74 -30.74
N ILE A 15 29.39 -14.76 -31.27
CA ILE A 15 29.44 -13.41 -30.69
C ILE A 15 28.06 -12.77 -30.74
N TRP A 16 27.38 -12.89 -31.89
CA TRP A 16 26.04 -12.34 -32.07
C TRP A 16 25.00 -13.03 -31.17
N LEU A 17 25.11 -14.34 -30.99
CA LEU A 17 24.26 -15.10 -30.05
C LEU A 17 24.49 -14.67 -28.60
N VAL A 18 25.73 -14.47 -28.17
CA VAL A 18 26.04 -13.99 -26.81
C VAL A 18 25.48 -12.59 -26.59
N VAL A 19 25.60 -11.69 -27.57
CA VAL A 19 25.03 -10.34 -27.50
C VAL A 19 23.50 -10.38 -27.40
N LEU A 20 22.84 -11.24 -28.19
CA LEU A 20 21.39 -11.40 -28.19
C LEU A 20 20.90 -11.96 -26.84
N VAL A 21 21.59 -12.98 -26.30
CA VAL A 21 21.30 -13.53 -24.97
C VAL A 21 21.51 -12.47 -23.89
N ALA A 22 22.58 -11.68 -23.95
CA ALA A 22 22.84 -10.60 -23.00
C ALA A 22 21.75 -9.52 -23.05
N LEU A 23 21.28 -9.13 -24.24
CA LEU A 23 20.18 -8.18 -24.42
C LEU A 23 18.86 -8.72 -23.86
N VAL A 24 18.55 -10.00 -24.06
CA VAL A 24 17.34 -10.62 -23.51
C VAL A 24 17.40 -10.67 -21.98
N ILE A 25 18.53 -11.06 -21.40
CA ILE A 25 18.72 -11.08 -19.94
C ILE A 25 18.61 -9.66 -19.38
N PHE A 26 19.27 -8.68 -20.01
CA PHE A 26 19.21 -7.29 -19.59
C PHE A 26 17.79 -6.72 -19.69
N GLY A 27 17.08 -7.01 -20.77
CA GLY A 27 15.66 -6.65 -20.93
C GLY A 27 14.78 -7.26 -19.84
N LEU A 28 14.97 -8.54 -19.50
CA LEU A 28 14.23 -9.20 -18.42
C LEU A 28 14.55 -8.61 -17.04
N LEU A 29 15.79 -8.22 -16.78
CA LEU A 29 16.19 -7.57 -15.53
C LEU A 29 15.58 -6.18 -15.39
N LEU A 30 15.58 -5.39 -16.47
CA LEU A 30 14.92 -4.08 -16.48
C LEU A 30 13.40 -4.22 -16.29
N PHE A 31 12.77 -5.18 -16.96
CA PHE A 31 11.33 -5.40 -16.87
C PHE A 31 10.92 -5.85 -15.45
N LYS A 32 11.65 -6.82 -14.86
CA LYS A 32 11.41 -7.26 -13.47
C LYS A 32 11.66 -6.16 -12.44
N GLY A 33 12.67 -5.31 -12.66
CA GLY A 33 12.96 -4.20 -11.77
C GLY A 33 11.88 -3.12 -11.78
N TRP A 34 11.29 -2.86 -12.94
CA TRP A 34 10.24 -1.85 -13.10
C TRP A 34 8.89 -2.27 -12.52
N ASP A 35 8.46 -3.53 -12.73
CA ASP A 35 7.17 -4.03 -12.22
C ASP A 35 7.05 -3.86 -10.69
N LYS A 36 8.14 -4.12 -9.96
CA LYS A 36 8.18 -3.98 -8.50
C LYS A 36 8.04 -2.53 -8.02
N ILE A 37 8.63 -1.59 -8.75
CA ILE A 37 8.63 -0.16 -8.35
C ILE A 37 7.27 0.48 -8.67
N VAL A 38 6.62 0.08 -9.76
CA VAL A 38 5.36 0.68 -10.20
C VAL A 38 4.14 0.09 -9.47
N ASN A 39 4.11 -1.22 -9.18
CA ASN A 39 2.93 -1.84 -8.57
C ASN A 39 2.82 -1.62 -7.06
N ASP A 40 3.93 -1.49 -6.33
CA ASP A 40 3.89 -1.27 -4.86
C ASP A 40 3.21 0.07 -4.48
N GLU A 41 3.15 1.04 -5.40
CA GLU A 41 2.56 2.35 -5.16
C GLU A 41 1.06 2.44 -5.55
N ILE A 42 0.56 1.51 -6.38
CA ILE A 42 -0.82 1.56 -6.90
C ILE A 42 -1.76 0.60 -6.15
N ASP A 43 -1.29 -0.55 -5.67
CA ASP A 43 -2.17 -1.60 -5.09
C ASP A 43 -2.67 -1.32 -3.66
N GLY A 44 -2.35 -0.16 -3.08
CA GLY A 44 -2.69 0.15 -1.68
C GLY A 44 -3.88 1.08 -1.48
N MET A 45 -4.34 1.81 -2.51
CA MET A 45 -5.37 2.83 -2.34
C MET A 45 -6.76 2.21 -2.16
N ILE A 46 -7.36 2.47 -1.02
CA ILE A 46 -8.72 2.06 -0.70
C ILE A 46 -9.57 3.27 -0.31
N THR A 47 -10.86 3.18 -0.58
CA THR A 47 -11.85 4.12 -0.05
C THR A 47 -12.68 3.43 1.02
N ILE A 48 -12.63 3.95 2.24
CA ILE A 48 -13.45 3.49 3.36
C ILE A 48 -14.55 4.51 3.60
N THR A 49 -15.79 4.06 3.55
CA THR A 49 -16.95 4.86 3.94
C THR A 49 -17.47 4.40 5.29
N GLY A 50 -17.65 5.33 6.21
CA GLY A 50 -18.06 5.02 7.57
C GLY A 50 -18.31 6.25 8.41
N ASN A 51 -18.57 6.00 9.69
CA ASN A 51 -18.79 7.09 10.65
C ASN A 51 -17.46 7.47 11.30
N PHE A 52 -17.20 8.77 11.36
CA PHE A 52 -16.07 9.33 12.07
C PHE A 52 -16.31 9.25 13.58
N GLY A 53 -15.33 8.80 14.35
CA GLY A 53 -15.49 8.68 15.79
C GLY A 53 -14.25 8.16 16.52
N CYS A 54 -14.45 7.81 17.79
CA CYS A 54 -13.40 7.30 18.65
C CYS A 54 -13.10 5.82 18.39
N LEU A 55 -11.82 5.47 18.40
CA LEU A 55 -11.39 4.09 18.33
C LEU A 55 -11.61 3.34 19.65
N PRO A 56 -12.02 2.06 19.60
CA PRO A 56 -12.12 1.22 20.78
C PRO A 56 -10.72 0.83 21.28
N LEU A 57 -10.52 0.87 22.60
CA LEU A 57 -9.30 0.38 23.25
C LEU A 57 -9.28 -1.15 23.30
N LYS A 58 -8.09 -1.75 23.31
CA LYS A 58 -7.91 -3.19 23.59
C LYS A 58 -8.23 -3.50 25.06
N GLU A 59 -8.67 -4.73 25.34
CA GLU A 59 -8.98 -5.17 26.70
C GLU A 59 -7.73 -5.07 27.59
N GLY A 60 -7.87 -4.46 28.76
CA GLY A 60 -6.77 -4.27 29.73
C GLY A 60 -6.00 -2.95 29.61
N VAL A 61 -6.34 -2.08 28.64
CA VAL A 61 -5.77 -0.73 28.55
C VAL A 61 -6.60 0.28 29.34
N ALA A 62 -5.95 1.13 30.14
CA ALA A 62 -6.64 2.18 30.88
C ALA A 62 -7.28 3.22 29.93
N PRO A 63 -8.51 3.69 30.22
CA PRO A 63 -9.16 4.72 29.42
C PRO A 63 -8.31 6.00 29.43
N ARG A 64 -7.94 6.49 28.24
CA ARG A 64 -7.28 7.79 28.07
C ARG A 64 -8.33 8.90 27.99
N GLU A 65 -8.01 10.06 28.57
CA GLU A 65 -8.87 11.26 28.48
C GLU A 65 -8.95 11.81 27.04
N SER A 66 -7.93 11.54 26.22
CA SER A 66 -7.92 11.88 24.80
C SER A 66 -8.35 10.67 23.96
N CYS A 67 -9.48 10.83 23.28
CA CYS A 67 -9.94 9.86 22.28
C CYS A 67 -9.10 9.99 21.01
N ALA A 68 -8.60 8.86 20.51
CA ALA A 68 -7.93 8.82 19.23
C ALA A 68 -8.94 8.60 18.09
N LEU A 69 -8.85 9.46 17.08
CA LEU A 69 -9.84 9.59 16.02
C LEU A 69 -9.66 8.50 14.95
N GLY A 70 -10.77 7.97 14.47
CA GLY A 70 -10.79 6.91 13.45
C GLY A 70 -12.12 6.83 12.72
N VAL A 71 -12.26 5.77 11.91
CA VAL A 71 -13.48 5.49 11.13
C VAL A 71 -14.02 4.13 11.47
N ARG A 72 -15.32 4.09 11.77
CA ARG A 72 -16.09 2.87 11.84
C ARG A 72 -16.71 2.59 10.47
N SER A 73 -16.18 1.60 9.76
CA SER A 73 -16.74 1.14 8.50
C SER A 73 -18.13 0.54 8.72
N ARG A 74 -18.95 0.49 7.66
CA ARG A 74 -20.28 -0.16 7.67
C ARG A 74 -20.23 -1.63 8.10
N ASN A 75 -19.09 -2.29 7.89
CA ASN A 75 -18.87 -3.68 8.28
C ASN A 75 -18.58 -3.86 9.79
N GLY A 76 -18.63 -2.77 10.57
CA GLY A 76 -18.34 -2.79 12.01
C GLY A 76 -16.85 -2.80 12.37
N LEU A 77 -15.96 -2.77 11.37
CA LEU A 77 -14.51 -2.69 11.56
C LEU A 77 -14.08 -1.24 11.83
N TYR A 78 -13.08 -1.10 12.70
CA TYR A 78 -12.48 0.18 13.06
C TYR A 78 -11.14 0.36 12.37
N TYR A 79 -10.94 1.51 11.73
CA TYR A 79 -9.70 1.88 11.07
C TYR A 79 -9.14 3.15 11.69
N ALA A 80 -7.86 3.13 12.05
CA ALA A 80 -7.14 4.31 12.48
C ALA A 80 -6.82 5.19 11.27
N LEU A 81 -6.91 6.51 11.44
CA LEU A 81 -6.59 7.46 10.39
C LEU A 81 -5.26 8.13 10.69
N ASP A 82 -4.28 7.95 9.80
CA ASP A 82 -3.06 8.73 9.81
C ASP A 82 -3.23 9.94 8.89
N ILE A 83 -3.50 11.10 9.52
CA ILE A 83 -3.69 12.39 8.85
C ILE A 83 -2.39 13.19 8.69
N SER A 84 -1.23 12.63 9.06
CA SER A 84 0.07 13.33 8.99
C SER A 84 0.43 13.85 7.60
N ARG A 85 -0.17 13.28 6.54
CA ARG A 85 0.07 13.63 5.14
C ARG A 85 -0.92 14.63 4.56
N ILE A 86 -2.02 14.95 5.27
CA ILE A 86 -3.05 15.83 4.72
C ILE A 86 -2.68 17.29 4.98
N GLN A 87 -2.59 18.10 3.91
CA GLN A 87 -2.44 19.56 4.00
C GLN A 87 -3.79 20.31 3.94
N ASP A 88 -4.81 19.72 3.29
CA ASP A 88 -6.13 20.32 3.02
C ASP A 88 -7.30 19.51 3.61
N ALA A 89 -7.22 19.16 4.89
CA ALA A 89 -8.40 18.60 5.55
C ALA A 89 -9.30 19.77 5.98
N ASN A 90 -10.53 19.84 5.44
CA ASN A 90 -11.63 20.58 6.05
C ASN A 90 -11.96 19.86 7.39
N LEU A 91 -11.16 20.12 8.42
CA LEU A 91 -11.13 19.41 9.71
C LEU A 91 -12.32 19.69 10.63
N ASP A 92 -13.38 20.36 10.15
CA ASP A 92 -14.63 20.51 10.92
C ASP A 92 -15.50 19.25 10.83
N LEU A 93 -14.89 18.12 11.17
CA LEU A 93 -15.52 16.81 11.24
C LEU A 93 -16.07 16.62 12.64
N LYS A 94 -17.38 16.45 12.75
CA LYS A 94 -18.01 16.13 14.02
C LYS A 94 -18.01 14.62 14.20
N ALA A 95 -17.91 14.19 15.46
CA ALA A 95 -18.18 12.80 15.79
C ALA A 95 -19.55 12.39 15.22
N GLU A 96 -19.63 11.18 14.67
CA GLU A 96 -20.79 10.59 14.00
C GLU A 96 -21.07 11.06 12.57
N ASP A 97 -20.30 12.00 12.02
CA ASP A 97 -20.43 12.36 10.60
C ASP A 97 -20.07 11.17 9.70
N MET A 98 -20.86 10.97 8.64
CA MET A 98 -20.53 10.00 7.60
C MET A 98 -19.44 10.59 6.70
N ILE A 99 -18.33 9.87 6.58
CA ILE A 99 -17.19 10.29 5.78
C ILE A 99 -16.74 9.18 4.83
N ALA A 100 -16.19 9.60 3.70
CA ALA A 100 -15.45 8.76 2.78
C ALA A 100 -13.97 9.15 2.84
N VAL A 101 -13.15 8.23 3.33
CA VAL A 101 -11.70 8.38 3.45
C VAL A 101 -11.06 7.60 2.32
N THR A 102 -10.23 8.26 1.51
CA THR A 102 -9.42 7.59 0.50
C THR A 102 -7.95 7.68 0.88
N GLY A 103 -7.27 6.55 0.88
CA GLY A 103 -5.90 6.46 1.37
C GLY A 103 -5.31 5.07 1.23
N THR A 104 -4.05 4.93 1.62
CA THR A 104 -3.35 3.64 1.57
C THR A 104 -3.59 2.86 2.86
N LEU A 105 -4.11 1.63 2.76
CA LEU A 105 -4.26 0.76 3.92
C LEU A 105 -2.93 0.09 4.28
N LYS A 106 -2.48 0.30 5.51
CA LYS A 106 -1.42 -0.49 6.13
C LYS A 106 -2.04 -1.47 7.12
N GLN A 107 -1.79 -2.76 6.88
CA GLN A 107 -2.21 -3.83 7.79
C GLN A 107 -1.43 -3.78 9.10
N GLU A 108 -2.03 -4.25 10.19
CA GLU A 108 -1.45 -4.24 11.55
C GLU A 108 -0.03 -4.81 11.61
N SER A 109 0.29 -5.81 10.78
CA SER A 109 1.62 -6.43 10.70
C SER A 109 2.73 -5.52 10.16
N GLU A 110 2.39 -4.43 9.46
CA GLU A 110 3.35 -3.50 8.86
C GLU A 110 3.42 -2.15 9.60
N ILE A 111 2.64 -1.95 10.66
CA ILE A 111 2.51 -0.64 11.31
C ILE A 111 3.56 -0.49 12.43
N PRO A 112 4.52 0.45 12.31
CA PRO A 112 5.47 0.75 13.37
C PRO A 112 5.05 1.99 14.18
N THR A 113 3.77 2.38 14.18
CA THR A 113 3.34 3.63 14.80
C THR A 113 2.88 3.41 16.25
N PRO A 114 3.61 3.92 17.26
CA PRO A 114 3.30 3.67 18.68
C PRO A 114 1.94 4.22 19.14
N GLY A 115 1.33 5.13 18.37
CA GLY A 115 0.07 5.79 18.75
C GLY A 115 -1.17 4.89 18.71
N TRP A 116 -1.16 3.80 17.93
CA TRP A 116 -2.35 2.98 17.66
C TRP A 116 -2.30 1.56 18.28
N VAL A 117 -1.20 1.21 18.93
CA VAL A 117 -0.96 -0.14 19.50
C VAL A 117 -2.02 -0.55 20.51
N ASP A 118 -2.50 0.45 21.27
CA ASP A 118 -3.47 0.31 22.36
C ASP A 118 -4.92 0.18 21.88
N TYR A 119 -5.19 0.37 20.59
CA TYR A 119 -6.53 0.39 20.01
C TYR A 119 -6.82 -0.88 19.21
N ASN A 120 -8.06 -1.35 19.26
CA ASN A 120 -8.55 -2.46 18.47
C ASN A 120 -8.93 -1.96 17.07
N VAL A 121 -7.96 -1.98 16.15
CA VAL A 121 -8.13 -1.55 14.76
C VAL A 121 -7.77 -2.65 13.78
N ALA A 122 -8.51 -2.72 12.67
CA ALA A 122 -8.21 -3.63 11.58
C ALA A 122 -7.00 -3.17 10.73
N GLY A 123 -6.61 -1.89 10.84
CA GLY A 123 -5.46 -1.32 10.16
C GLY A 123 -5.42 0.21 10.28
N VAL A 124 -4.34 0.78 9.77
CA VAL A 124 -4.11 2.24 9.72
C VAL A 124 -4.21 2.66 8.26
N VAL A 125 -5.05 3.65 8.00
CA VAL A 125 -5.23 4.24 6.68
C VAL A 125 -4.40 5.52 6.65
N LEU A 126 -3.40 5.55 5.78
CA LEU A 126 -2.68 6.77 5.46
C LEU A 126 -3.58 7.60 4.56
N VAL A 127 -4.14 8.68 5.11
CA VAL A 127 -5.20 9.42 4.44
C VAL A 127 -4.59 10.36 3.41
N ASN A 128 -5.08 10.25 2.18
CA ASN A 128 -4.76 11.19 1.10
C ASN A 128 -5.88 12.21 0.94
N THR A 129 -7.14 11.76 1.03
CA THR A 129 -8.31 12.62 0.84
C THR A 129 -9.41 12.21 1.80
N LEU A 130 -10.05 13.21 2.42
CA LEU A 130 -11.20 13.01 3.31
C LEU A 130 -12.36 13.85 2.80
N LEU A 131 -13.48 13.18 2.50
CA LEU A 131 -14.70 13.81 2.04
C LEU A 131 -15.83 13.55 3.03
N ARG A 132 -16.57 14.61 3.38
CA ARG A 132 -17.81 14.48 4.14
C ARG A 132 -18.93 14.11 3.17
N THR A 133 -19.60 12.99 3.41
CA THR A 133 -20.80 12.60 2.69
C THR A 133 -22.00 13.15 3.48
N ARG A 134 -22.63 14.20 2.96
CA ARG A 134 -23.74 14.92 3.59
C ARG A 134 -25.03 14.12 3.57
#